data_AF-A0A971QYS3-F1
#
_entry.id   AF-A0A971QYS3-F1
#
_cell.length_a   1.000
_cell.length_b   1.000
_cell.length_c   1.000
_cell.angle_alpha   90.00
_cell.angle_beta   90.00
_cell.angle_gamma   90.00
#
_symmetry.space_group_name_H-M   'P 1'
#
loop_
_entity.id
_entity.type
_entity.pdbx_description
1 polymer ?
#
loop_
_entity_poly.entity_id
_entity_poly.type
_entity_poly.pdbx_seq_one_letter_code
_entity_poly.pdbx_strand_id
1 'polypeptide(L)'
;MAYFVVLPFFAVLLVVLQRTLLDLVFGGRIGIEVSLILVVWAGFHLDTLRGGVLAFLLGFLLDCMSGTIMGLTTFVYVVLFVLSGLLSPRIYGERMLFIMAYVFFCVLLEGLFIFAVYWFIYGTDVSDSLLGTTLPQALVAGVLSPAVFTLFNRLEVDIHAGEAR
;
A
#
# COMPACT_ATOMS: atom_id res chain seq x y z
N MET A 1 21.01 -8.35 -9.50
CA MET A 1 21.10 -7.03 -10.18
C MET A 1 19.87 -6.73 -11.03
N ALA A 2 19.41 -7.65 -11.90
CA ALA A 2 18.21 -7.43 -12.73
C ALA A 2 16.94 -7.10 -11.91
N TYR A 3 16.78 -7.70 -10.72
CA TYR A 3 15.64 -7.44 -9.82
C TYR A 3 15.42 -5.95 -9.51
N PHE A 4 16.47 -5.21 -9.14
CA PHE A 4 16.36 -3.78 -8.82
C PHE A 4 16.06 -2.90 -10.04
N VAL A 5 16.36 -3.37 -11.25
CA VAL A 5 16.05 -2.65 -12.49
C VAL A 5 14.63 -2.92 -12.93
N VAL A 6 14.13 -4.16 -12.79
CA VAL A 6 12.77 -4.53 -13.20
C VAL A 6 11.71 -4.03 -12.21
N LEU A 7 12.04 -3.99 -10.91
CA LEU A 7 11.15 -3.56 -9.84
C LEU A 7 10.52 -2.17 -10.04
N PRO A 8 11.26 -1.09 -10.40
CA PRO A 8 10.65 0.21 -10.64
C PRO A 8 9.69 0.20 -11.84
N PHE A 9 9.98 -0.53 -12.92
CA PHE A 9 9.05 -0.64 -14.04
C PHE A 9 7.76 -1.35 -13.64
N PHE A 10 7.88 -2.42 -12.83
CA PHE A 10 6.71 -3.12 -12.31
C PHE A 10 5.91 -2.26 -11.33
N ALA A 11 6.59 -1.50 -10.46
CA ALA A 11 5.95 -0.55 -9.55
C ALA A 11 5.18 0.54 -10.31
N VAL A 12 5.78 1.13 -11.35
CA VAL A 12 5.10 2.09 -12.24
C VAL A 12 3.88 1.46 -12.89
N LEU A 13 4.03 0.28 -13.50
CA LEU A 13 2.92 -0.43 -14.14
C LEU A 13 1.78 -0.68 -13.15
N LEU A 14 2.11 -1.15 -11.95
CA LEU A 14 1.14 -1.45 -10.90
C LEU A 14 0.42 -0.19 -10.41
N VAL A 15 1.15 0.91 -10.17
CA VAL A 15 0.58 2.19 -9.72
C VAL A 15 -0.30 2.82 -10.80
N VAL A 16 0.10 2.74 -12.07
CA VAL A 16 -0.71 3.24 -13.18
C VAL A 16 -1.96 2.37 -13.34
N LEU A 17 -1.80 1.04 -13.39
CA LEU A 17 -2.90 0.12 -13.60
C LEU A 17 -3.92 0.17 -12.44
N GLN A 18 -3.46 0.20 -11.19
CA GLN A 18 -4.36 0.35 -10.04
C GLN A 18 -5.14 1.66 -10.17
N ARG A 19 -4.48 2.77 -10.50
CA ARG A 19 -5.14 4.08 -10.52
C ARG A 19 -6.15 4.16 -11.65
N THR A 20 -5.81 3.65 -12.84
CA THR A 20 -6.74 3.63 -13.99
C THR A 20 -7.91 2.66 -13.78
N LEU A 21 -7.66 1.44 -13.30
CA LEU A 21 -8.74 0.46 -13.09
C LEU A 21 -9.68 0.86 -11.96
N LEU A 22 -9.12 1.37 -10.86
CA LEU A 22 -9.93 1.78 -9.71
C LEU A 22 -10.71 3.06 -9.99
N ASP A 23 -10.13 4.00 -10.72
CA ASP A 23 -10.85 5.19 -11.17
C ASP A 23 -12.00 4.81 -12.12
N LEU A 24 -11.79 3.83 -13.00
CA LEU A 24 -12.83 3.30 -13.89
C LEU A 24 -13.94 2.54 -13.15
N VAL A 25 -13.59 1.72 -12.16
CA VAL A 25 -14.54 0.87 -11.41
C VAL A 25 -15.32 1.66 -10.36
N PHE A 26 -14.66 2.57 -9.65
CA PHE A 26 -15.25 3.34 -8.55
C PHE A 26 -15.64 4.76 -8.95
N GLY A 27 -15.48 5.12 -10.23
CA GLY A 27 -15.84 6.44 -10.77
C GLY A 27 -15.17 7.59 -10.01
N GLY A 28 -13.91 7.39 -9.62
CA GLY A 28 -13.10 8.36 -8.85
C GLY A 28 -13.50 8.57 -7.39
N ARG A 29 -14.47 7.81 -6.84
CA ARG A 29 -14.93 8.00 -5.45
C ARG A 29 -14.18 7.19 -4.40
N ILE A 30 -13.58 6.06 -4.76
CA ILE A 30 -12.90 5.17 -3.80
C ILE A 30 -11.52 4.82 -4.37
N GLY A 31 -10.47 5.40 -3.80
CA GLY A 31 -9.08 5.20 -4.25
C GLY A 31 -8.42 4.06 -3.50
N ILE A 32 -8.79 2.81 -3.77
CA ILE A 32 -8.19 1.66 -3.08
C ILE A 32 -6.68 1.59 -3.37
N GLU A 33 -5.83 1.73 -2.35
CA GLU A 33 -4.39 1.70 -2.57
C GLU A 33 -3.84 0.27 -2.52
N VAL A 34 -3.87 -0.44 -3.66
CA VAL A 34 -3.26 -1.78 -3.79
C VAL A 34 -1.76 -1.74 -3.49
N SER A 35 -1.11 -0.62 -3.80
CA SER A 35 0.26 -0.29 -3.44
C SER A 35 0.54 -0.38 -1.94
N LEU A 36 -0.38 0.07 -1.09
CA LEU A 36 -0.22 -0.03 0.36
C LEU A 36 -0.32 -1.48 0.83
N ILE A 37 -1.26 -2.24 0.29
CA ILE A 37 -1.40 -3.68 0.58
C ILE A 37 -0.12 -4.42 0.20
N LEU A 38 0.47 -4.07 -0.95
CA LEU A 38 1.75 -4.60 -1.42
C LEU A 38 2.92 -4.25 -0.47
N VAL A 39 2.97 -3.02 0.05
CA VAL A 39 3.98 -2.62 1.04
C VAL A 39 3.86 -3.39 2.34
N VAL A 40 2.63 -3.57 2.82
CA VAL A 40 2.34 -4.35 4.02
C VAL A 40 2.73 -5.82 3.81
N TRP A 41 2.41 -6.39 2.64
CA TRP A 41 2.84 -7.73 2.27
C TRP A 41 4.37 -7.85 2.20
N ALA A 42 5.04 -6.87 1.58
CA ALA A 42 6.49 -6.83 1.49
C ALA A 42 7.16 -6.73 2.87
N GLY A 43 6.55 -6.02 3.82
CA GLY A 43 7.01 -5.97 5.20
C GLY A 43 6.95 -7.32 5.92
N PHE A 44 6.02 -8.19 5.54
CA PHE A 44 5.90 -9.52 6.12
C PHE A 44 6.81 -10.56 5.46
N HIS A 45 6.94 -10.55 4.13
CA HIS A 45 7.56 -11.64 3.37
C HIS A 45 8.97 -11.33 2.82
N LEU A 46 9.31 -10.06 2.55
CA LEU A 46 10.59 -9.71 1.94
C LEU A 46 11.65 -9.26 2.95
N ASP A 47 12.92 -9.45 2.59
CA ASP A 47 14.06 -8.84 3.27
C ASP A 47 13.90 -7.31 3.38
N THR A 48 14.32 -6.75 4.52
CA THR A 48 14.28 -5.32 4.85
C THR A 48 14.76 -4.41 3.71
N LEU A 49 15.81 -4.83 3.00
CA LEU A 49 16.44 -4.04 1.94
C LEU A 49 15.60 -4.04 0.65
N ARG A 50 14.99 -5.19 0.29
CA ARG A 50 14.15 -5.30 -0.91
C ARG A 50 12.79 -4.65 -0.71
N GLY A 51 12.16 -4.93 0.43
CA GLY A 51 10.86 -4.35 0.79
C GLY A 51 10.93 -2.84 1.03
N GLY A 52 12.02 -2.35 1.64
CA GLY A 52 12.22 -0.92 1.88
C GLY A 52 12.38 -0.11 0.59
N VAL A 53 13.14 -0.63 -0.37
CA VAL A 53 13.28 0.01 -1.71
C VAL A 53 11.94 0.03 -2.45
N LEU A 54 11.15 -1.04 -2.34
CA LEU A 54 9.83 -1.13 -2.95
C LEU A 54 8.85 -0.12 -2.32
N ALA A 55 8.80 -0.03 -0.99
CA ALA A 55 7.96 0.94 -0.28
C ALA A 55 8.32 2.39 -0.62
N PHE A 56 9.62 2.70 -0.68
CA PHE A 56 10.12 4.01 -1.09
C PHE A 56 9.72 4.35 -2.52
N LEU A 57 9.93 3.44 -3.48
CA LEU A 57 9.58 3.67 -4.89
C LEU A 57 8.09 3.87 -5.10
N LEU A 58 7.25 3.03 -4.47
CA LEU A 58 5.79 3.14 -4.58
C LEU A 58 5.28 4.45 -4.00
N GLY A 59 5.71 4.79 -2.78
CA GLY A 59 5.31 6.04 -2.15
C GLY A 59 5.77 7.27 -2.94
N PHE A 60 6.98 7.22 -3.53
CA PHE A 60 7.49 8.30 -4.36
C PHE A 60 6.69 8.45 -5.68
N LEU A 61 6.36 7.33 -6.32
CA LEU A 61 5.51 7.32 -7.52
C LEU A 61 4.11 7.87 -7.22
N LEU A 62 3.54 7.51 -6.08
CA LEU A 62 2.25 8.03 -5.63
C LEU A 62 2.32 9.54 -5.38
N ASP A 63 3.36 10.02 -4.72
CA ASP A 63 3.59 11.46 -4.53
C ASP A 63 3.66 12.20 -5.87
N CYS A 64 4.39 11.66 -6.85
CA CYS A 64 4.48 12.25 -8.20
C CYS A 64 3.14 12.28 -8.93
N MET A 65 2.31 11.23 -8.78
CA MET A 65 1.04 11.10 -9.50
C MET A 65 -0.11 11.83 -8.79
N SER A 66 -0.09 11.90 -7.46
CA SER A 66 -1.17 12.52 -6.67
C SER A 66 -1.08 14.05 -6.68
N GLY A 67 0.08 14.62 -7.00
CA GLY A 67 0.30 16.07 -7.00
C GLY A 67 0.20 16.66 -5.59
N THR A 68 0.25 15.80 -4.56
CA THR A 68 0.34 16.15 -3.15
C THR A 68 1.74 16.65 -2.81
N ILE A 69 1.96 17.02 -1.54
CA ILE A 69 3.30 17.39 -1.06
C ILE A 69 4.26 16.24 -1.32
N MET A 70 5.28 16.50 -2.15
CA MET A 70 6.29 15.50 -2.49
C MET A 70 6.96 14.95 -1.23
N GLY A 71 7.01 13.61 -1.12
CA GLY A 71 7.63 12.89 -0.01
C GLY A 71 6.68 12.55 1.14
N LEU A 72 5.45 13.06 1.16
CA LEU A 72 4.50 12.77 2.23
C LEU A 72 4.06 11.31 2.20
N THR A 73 3.60 10.85 1.05
CA THR A 73 3.12 9.46 0.86
C THR A 73 4.29 8.50 0.96
N THR A 74 5.46 8.89 0.44
CA THR A 74 6.72 8.17 0.61
C THR A 74 7.06 7.92 2.09
N PHE A 75 6.96 8.95 2.92
CA PHE A 75 7.27 8.84 4.34
C PHE A 75 6.30 7.88 5.05
N VAL A 76 5.00 8.02 4.79
CA VAL A 76 3.97 7.13 5.37
C VAL A 76 4.22 5.68 4.97
N TYR A 77 4.46 5.40 3.69
CA TYR A 77 4.69 4.05 3.18
C TYR A 77 5.92 3.40 3.83
N VAL A 78 7.02 4.13 3.98
CA VAL A 78 8.23 3.61 4.64
C VAL A 78 7.98 3.34 6.13
N VAL A 79 7.24 4.20 6.83
CA VAL A 79 6.87 3.97 8.24
C VAL A 79 5.99 2.73 8.37
N LEU A 80 4.98 2.59 7.51
CA LEU A 80 4.09 1.42 7.50
C LEU A 80 4.84 0.13 7.16
N PHE A 81 5.80 0.18 6.24
CA PHE A 81 6.70 -0.94 5.94
C PHE A 81 7.48 -1.38 7.18
N VAL A 82 8.11 -0.43 7.88
CA VAL A 82 8.88 -0.73 9.10
C VAL A 82 7.98 -1.31 10.19
N LEU A 83 6.79 -0.74 10.40
CA LEU A 83 5.79 -1.29 11.33
C LEU A 83 5.39 -2.71 10.95
N SER A 84 5.15 -2.98 9.67
CA SER A 84 4.79 -4.32 9.17
C SER A 84 5.92 -5.32 9.43
N GLY A 85 7.18 -4.93 9.17
CA GLY A 85 8.36 -5.75 9.44
C GLY A 85 8.57 -6.06 10.93
N LEU A 86 8.31 -5.09 11.81
CA LEU A 86 8.37 -5.28 13.27
C LEU A 86 7.29 -6.27 13.76
N LEU A 87 6.13 -6.28 13.12
CA LEU A 87 5.02 -7.17 13.47
C LEU A 87 5.15 -8.56 12.83
N SER A 88 5.97 -8.72 11.77
CA SER A 88 6.21 -10.00 11.08
C SER A 88 6.49 -11.20 12.00
N PRO A 89 7.44 -11.15 12.95
CA PRO A 89 7.71 -12.28 13.84
C PRO A 89 6.57 -12.59 14.83
N ARG A 90 5.62 -11.67 15.04
CA ARG A 90 4.47 -11.87 15.94
C ARG A 90 3.19 -12.33 15.24
N ILE A 91 3.14 -12.26 13.91
CA ILE A 91 1.91 -12.44 13.12
C ILE A 91 1.87 -13.79 12.37
N TYR A 92 2.91 -14.62 12.46
CA TYR A 92 2.96 -15.95 11.81
C TYR A 92 1.84 -16.94 12.22
N GLY A 93 0.95 -16.56 13.13
CA GLY A 93 -0.30 -17.26 13.44
C GLY A 93 -1.47 -16.75 12.57
N GLU A 94 -1.59 -17.32 11.38
CA GLU A 94 -2.60 -17.07 10.34
C GLU A 94 -4.04 -16.89 10.88
N ARG A 95 -4.49 -15.63 11.01
CA ARG A 95 -5.93 -15.33 11.00
C ARG A 95 -6.20 -14.29 9.92
N MET A 96 -7.00 -14.68 8.93
CA MET A 96 -7.50 -13.81 7.85
C MET A 96 -8.05 -12.48 8.41
N LEU A 97 -8.74 -12.55 9.55
CA LEU A 97 -9.26 -11.38 10.26
C LEU A 97 -8.17 -10.40 10.73
N PHE A 98 -6.98 -10.90 11.06
CA PHE A 98 -5.87 -10.08 11.53
C PHE A 98 -5.25 -9.28 10.38
N ILE A 99 -5.07 -9.89 9.21
CA ILE A 99 -4.61 -9.20 8.00
C ILE A 99 -5.62 -8.12 7.60
N MET A 100 -6.91 -8.46 7.61
CA MET A 100 -7.99 -7.50 7.34
C MET A 100 -7.95 -6.31 8.31
N ALA A 101 -7.85 -6.57 9.62
CA ALA A 101 -7.79 -5.52 10.63
C ALA A 101 -6.51 -4.68 10.54
N TYR A 102 -5.37 -5.31 10.24
CA TYR A 102 -4.10 -4.62 10.11
C TYR A 102 -4.08 -3.69 8.90
N VAL A 103 -4.47 -4.17 7.73
CA VAL A 103 -4.54 -3.35 6.52
C VAL A 103 -5.57 -2.23 6.68
N PHE A 104 -6.72 -2.52 7.29
CA PHE A 104 -7.69 -1.48 7.64
C PHE A 104 -7.06 -0.38 8.50
N PHE A 105 -6.29 -0.75 9.52
CA PHE A 105 -5.62 0.20 10.39
C PHE A 105 -4.52 0.99 9.66
N CYS A 106 -3.76 0.35 8.77
CA CYS A 106 -2.74 1.01 7.97
C CYS A 106 -3.34 2.05 7.01
N VAL A 107 -4.41 1.71 6.28
CA VAL A 107 -5.11 2.66 5.39
C VAL A 107 -5.70 3.82 6.20
N LEU A 108 -6.27 3.53 7.38
CA LEU A 108 -6.82 4.56 8.25
C LEU A 108 -5.72 5.51 8.77
N LEU A 109 -4.57 4.96 9.17
CA LEU A 109 -3.44 5.72 9.69
C LEU A 109 -2.81 6.59 8.61
N GLU A 110 -2.67 6.06 7.40
CA GLU A 110 -2.26 6.85 6.23
C GLU A 110 -3.22 8.02 5.99
N GLY A 111 -4.52 7.73 5.85
CA GLY A 111 -5.52 8.77 5.56
C GLY A 111 -5.56 9.84 6.63
N LEU A 112 -5.45 9.44 7.91
CA LEU A 112 -5.38 10.35 9.04
C LEU A 112 -4.11 11.21 9.00
N PHE A 113 -2.97 10.63 8.61
CA PHE A 113 -1.70 11.36 8.52
C PHE A 113 -1.72 12.39 7.40
N ILE A 114 -2.20 12.01 6.21
CA ILE A 114 -2.37 12.93 5.08
C ILE A 114 -3.31 14.06 5.49
N PHE A 115 -4.45 13.74 6.11
CA PHE A 115 -5.37 14.77 6.60
C PHE A 115 -4.74 15.71 7.63
N ALA A 116 -4.01 15.17 8.62
CA ALA A 116 -3.37 15.99 9.64
C ALA A 116 -2.38 17.01 9.02
N VAL A 117 -1.62 16.60 8.00
CA VAL A 117 -0.72 17.48 7.27
C VAL A 117 -1.48 18.52 6.45
N TYR A 118 -2.54 18.12 5.74
CA TYR A 118 -3.38 19.04 4.97
C TYR A 118 -4.07 20.07 5.86
N TRP A 119 -4.61 19.64 7.00
CA TRP A 119 -5.19 20.51 8.01
C TRP A 119 -4.17 21.53 8.53
N PHE A 120 -2.96 21.07 8.87
CA PHE A 120 -1.91 21.92 9.41
C PHE A 120 -1.40 22.97 8.41
N ILE A 121 -1.32 22.63 7.12
CA ILE A 121 -0.74 23.50 6.09
C ILE A 121 -1.79 24.42 5.46
N TYR A 122 -2.97 23.90 5.13
CA TYR A 122 -3.98 24.62 4.35
C TYR A 122 -5.18 25.10 5.17
N GLY A 123 -5.32 24.69 6.44
CA GLY A 123 -6.37 25.14 7.34
C GLY A 123 -7.80 24.93 6.80
N THR A 124 -7.97 23.99 5.86
CA THR A 124 -9.22 23.75 5.14
C THR A 124 -9.93 22.55 5.75
N ASP A 125 -11.25 22.67 5.94
CA ASP A 125 -12.13 21.59 6.38
C ASP A 125 -12.27 20.51 5.29
N VAL A 126 -11.26 19.64 5.18
CA VAL A 126 -11.31 18.41 4.35
C VAL A 126 -12.01 17.25 5.07
N SER A 127 -12.65 17.55 6.21
CA SER A 127 -13.30 16.64 7.15
C SER A 127 -14.40 15.78 6.50
N ASP A 128 -15.15 16.34 5.55
CA ASP A 128 -16.21 15.64 4.81
C ASP A 128 -15.65 14.56 3.87
N SER A 129 -14.52 14.83 3.21
CA SER A 129 -13.85 13.86 2.35
C SER A 129 -13.24 12.71 3.16
N LEU A 130 -12.75 12.96 4.37
CA LEU A 130 -12.23 11.90 5.24
C LEU A 130 -13.31 10.88 5.62
N LEU A 131 -14.44 11.35 6.16
CA LEU A 131 -15.50 10.45 6.64
C LEU A 131 -16.30 9.84 5.48
N GLY A 132 -16.49 10.58 4.39
CA GLY A 132 -17.25 10.15 3.23
C GLY A 132 -16.50 9.18 2.30
N THR A 133 -15.17 9.30 2.18
CA THR A 133 -14.38 8.51 1.23
C THR A 133 -13.30 7.63 1.85
N THR A 134 -12.55 8.11 2.86
CA THR A 134 -11.45 7.32 3.46
C THR A 134 -11.95 6.12 4.27
N LEU A 135 -13.06 6.27 5.00
CA LEU A 135 -13.67 5.19 5.79
C LEU A 135 -14.14 4.00 4.94
N PRO A 136 -14.98 4.19 3.91
CA PRO A 136 -15.38 3.09 3.03
C PRO A 136 -14.18 2.53 2.24
N GLN A 137 -13.22 3.37 1.86
CA GLN A 137 -11.99 2.91 1.21
C GLN A 137 -11.17 1.97 2.11
N ALA A 138 -10.96 2.32 3.38
CA ALA A 138 -10.25 1.48 4.34
C ALA A 138 -10.96 0.13 4.54
N LEU A 139 -12.30 0.15 4.60
CA LEU A 139 -13.10 -1.06 4.80
C LEU A 139 -13.03 -1.98 3.57
N VAL A 140 -13.15 -1.43 2.37
CA VAL A 140 -13.01 -2.20 1.12
C VAL A 140 -11.58 -2.74 0.96
N ALA A 141 -10.56 -1.92 1.23
CA ALA A 141 -9.15 -2.34 1.19
C ALA A 141 -8.86 -3.44 2.21
N GLY A 142 -9.40 -3.32 3.43
CA GLY A 142 -9.30 -4.34 4.47
C GLY A 142 -9.93 -5.67 4.03
N VAL A 143 -11.13 -5.64 3.44
CA VAL A 143 -11.83 -6.85 2.96
C VAL A 143 -11.14 -7.48 1.74
N LEU A 144 -10.60 -6.67 0.83
CA LEU A 144 -9.87 -7.14 -0.34
C LEU A 144 -8.46 -7.63 0.01
N SER A 145 -7.89 -7.19 1.13
CA SER A 145 -6.51 -7.51 1.50
C SER A 145 -6.17 -9.00 1.53
N PRO A 146 -6.97 -9.93 2.10
CA PRO A 146 -6.64 -11.36 2.06
C PRO A 146 -6.66 -11.93 0.63
N ALA A 147 -7.55 -11.46 -0.24
CA ALA A 147 -7.57 -11.90 -1.64
C ALA A 147 -6.32 -11.42 -2.40
N VAL A 148 -5.91 -10.17 -2.16
CA VAL A 148 -4.70 -9.60 -2.75
C VAL A 148 -3.42 -10.28 -2.21
N PHE A 149 -3.38 -10.56 -0.91
CA PHE A 149 -2.28 -11.30 -0.26
C PHE A 149 -2.11 -12.71 -0.82
N THR A 150 -3.20 -13.45 -1.01
CA THR A 150 -3.14 -14.81 -1.59
C THR A 150 -2.69 -14.79 -3.06
N LEU A 151 -3.08 -13.77 -3.82
CA LEU A 151 -2.61 -13.57 -5.19
C LEU A 151 -1.10 -13.31 -5.23
N PHE A 152 -0.59 -12.42 -4.37
CA PHE A 152 0.85 -12.14 -4.30
C PHE A 152 1.66 -13.35 -3.85
N ASN A 153 1.18 -14.10 -2.86
CA ASN A 153 1.85 -15.33 -2.43
C ASN A 153 1.91 -16.37 -3.56
N ARG A 154 0.85 -16.52 -4.36
CA ARG A 154 0.89 -17.37 -5.57
C ARG A 154 1.92 -16.90 -6.60
N LEU A 155 2.00 -15.59 -6.84
CA LEU A 155 2.96 -15.02 -7.79
C LEU A 155 4.40 -15.22 -7.32
N GLU A 156 4.67 -15.08 -6.02
CA GLU A 156 6.00 -15.34 -5.45
C GLU A 156 6.39 -16.83 -5.58
N VAL A 157 5.45 -17.75 -5.33
CA VAL A 157 5.66 -19.19 -5.50
C VAL A 157 5.95 -19.53 -6.96
N ASP A 158 5.22 -18.98 -7.92
CA ASP A 158 5.46 -19.22 -9.35
C ASP A 158 6.81 -18.66 -9.82
N ILE A 159 7.22 -17.50 -9.29
CA ILE A 159 8.52 -16.88 -9.60
C ILE A 159 9.67 -17.75 -9.06
N HIS A 160 9.59 -18.23 -7.82
CA HIS A 160 10.61 -19.09 -7.23
C HIS A 160 10.61 -20.50 -7.84
N ALA A 161 9.44 -21.03 -8.26
CA ALA A 161 9.35 -22.28 -8.99
C ALA A 161 9.97 -22.20 -10.39
N GLY A 162 9.95 -21.01 -11.00
CA GLY A 162 10.62 -20.71 -12.27
C GLY A 162 12.15 -20.66 -12.18
N GLU A 163 12.72 -20.27 -11.04
CA GLU A 163 14.18 -20.24 -10.83
C GLU A 163 14.78 -21.64 -10.53
N ALA A 164 13.96 -22.64 -10.23
CA ALA A 164 14.39 -24.01 -9.93
C ALA A 164 14.45 -24.94 -11.18
N ARG A 165 14.23 -24.41 -12.38
CA ARG A 165 14.22 -25.17 -13.64
C ARG A 165 15.20 -24.61 -14.66
#